data_AF-A0A117R9V0-F1
#
_entry.id   AF-A0A117R9V0-F1
#
_cell.length_a   1.000
_cell.length_b   1.000
_cell.length_c   1.000
_cell.angle_alpha   90.00
_cell.angle_beta   90.00
_cell.angle_gamma   90.00
#
_symmetry.space_group_name_H-M   'P 1'
#
loop_
_entity.id
_entity.type
_entity.pdbx_description
1 polymer ?
#
loop_
_entity_poly.entity_id
_entity_poly.type
_entity_poly.pdbx_seq_one_letter_code
_entity_poly.pdbx_strand_id
1 'polypeptide(L)'
;MGSEARLKDARGCNHKVCISVTGNASGYTTRGSYSGTNRFYGHINVWGPNMRVNGQDSAYPGVAGSGRGTGQTCAEGWELSGGTYTSVGLPCKDVS
;
A
#
# COMPACT_ATOMS: atom_id res chain seq x y z
N MET A 1 -6.62 30.72 -2.45
CA MET A 1 -7.17 30.19 -1.18
C MET A 1 -8.07 29.03 -1.51
N GLY A 2 -7.86 27.85 -0.92
CA GLY A 2 -8.79 26.73 -1.01
C GLY A 2 -8.22 25.39 -1.52
N SER A 3 -7.22 24.83 -0.85
CA SER A 3 -6.96 23.37 -0.89
C SER A 3 -6.69 22.81 0.52
N GLU A 4 -7.26 23.46 1.54
CA GLU A 4 -7.33 22.92 2.90
C GLU A 4 -8.64 22.13 3.00
N ALA A 5 -8.56 20.82 2.76
CA ALA A 5 -9.38 19.76 3.38
C ALA A 5 -9.50 18.53 2.47
N ARG A 6 -8.52 17.60 2.53
CA ARG A 6 -8.77 16.16 2.34
C ARG A 6 -7.62 15.26 2.83
N LEU A 7 -7.05 15.57 4.00
CA LEU A 7 -6.17 14.68 4.77
C LEU A 7 -6.97 13.57 5.47
N LYS A 8 -7.87 12.86 4.76
CA LYS A 8 -8.74 11.84 5.40
C LYS A 8 -8.64 10.43 4.83
N ASP A 9 -8.42 10.24 3.53
CA ASP A 9 -8.11 8.92 2.97
C ASP A 9 -7.32 9.11 1.67
N ALA A 10 -6.01 8.84 1.68
CA ALA A 10 -5.19 8.93 0.47
C ALA A 10 -5.23 7.57 -0.25
N ARG A 11 -5.95 7.51 -1.38
CA ARG A 11 -6.05 6.30 -2.22
C ARG A 11 -5.30 6.48 -3.53
N GLY A 12 -4.68 5.42 -4.01
CA GLY A 12 -3.99 5.42 -5.29
C GLY A 12 -3.73 4.01 -5.77
N CYS A 13 -3.76 3.79 -7.07
CA CYS A 13 -3.50 2.48 -7.66
C CYS A 13 -2.39 2.61 -8.68
N ASN A 14 -1.51 1.62 -8.71
CA ASN A 14 -0.48 1.47 -9.71
C ASN A 14 -0.51 0.02 -10.20
N HIS A 15 -0.82 -0.17 -11.48
CA HIS A 15 -1.03 -1.48 -12.10
C HIS A 15 -2.02 -2.36 -11.32
N LYS A 16 -1.54 -3.46 -10.71
CA LYS A 16 -2.38 -4.46 -9.99
C LYS A 16 -2.56 -4.16 -8.50
N VAL A 17 -1.96 -3.08 -7.99
CA VAL A 17 -1.88 -2.79 -6.55
C VAL A 17 -2.50 -1.43 -6.25
N CYS A 18 -3.34 -1.36 -5.23
CA CYS A 18 -3.84 -0.11 -4.65
C CYS A 18 -3.33 0.07 -3.23
N ILE A 19 -3.02 1.32 -2.90
CA ILE A 19 -2.79 1.81 -1.56
C ILE A 19 -4.00 2.61 -1.07
N SER A 20 -4.33 2.46 0.20
CA SER A 20 -5.24 3.34 0.93
C SER A 20 -4.58 3.71 2.26
N VAL A 21 -4.39 4.99 2.49
CA VAL A 21 -3.83 5.53 3.74
C VAL A 21 -4.91 6.29 4.49
N THR A 22 -5.11 5.96 5.75
CA THR A 22 -6.11 6.59 6.62
C THR A 22 -5.42 7.17 7.84
N GLY A 23 -5.75 8.38 8.27
CA GLY A 23 -5.09 9.05 9.40
C GLY A 23 -4.06 10.10 8.96
N ASN A 24 -3.11 10.42 9.84
CA ASN A 24 -2.15 11.51 9.67
C ASN A 24 -0.80 11.19 10.35
N ALA A 25 0.11 12.16 10.41
CA ALA A 25 1.44 11.98 11.02
C ALA A 25 1.41 11.52 12.50
N SER A 26 0.36 11.82 13.28
CA SER A 26 0.22 11.31 14.66
C SER A 26 -0.11 9.81 14.72
N GLY A 27 -0.68 9.27 13.64
CA GLY A 27 -1.08 7.88 13.51
C GLY A 27 -1.80 7.66 12.20
N TYR A 28 -1.23 6.82 11.34
CA TYR A 28 -1.81 6.45 10.06
C TYR A 28 -1.82 4.93 9.88
N THR A 29 -2.75 4.45 9.08
CA THR A 29 -2.83 3.06 8.63
C THR A 29 -2.72 3.03 7.12
N THR A 30 -1.74 2.29 6.62
CA THR A 30 -1.56 2.01 5.20
C THR A 30 -2.09 0.63 4.89
N ARG A 31 -2.97 0.53 3.90
CA ARG A 31 -3.49 -0.72 3.37
C ARG A 31 -3.02 -0.88 1.93
N GLY A 32 -2.35 -1.99 1.66
CA GLY A 32 -2.06 -2.46 0.31
C GLY A 32 -3.07 -3.53 -0.06
N SER A 33 -3.69 -3.40 -1.22
CA SER A 33 -4.70 -4.35 -1.71
C SER A 33 -4.52 -4.59 -3.19
N TYR A 34 -4.78 -5.82 -3.61
CA TYR A 34 -4.87 -6.14 -5.01
C TYR A 34 -6.09 -5.46 -5.65
N SER A 35 -5.88 -4.86 -6.82
CA SER A 35 -6.92 -4.25 -7.66
C SER A 35 -6.71 -4.67 -9.10
N GLY A 36 -7.35 -5.76 -9.46
CA GLY A 36 -7.43 -6.22 -10.84
C GLY A 36 -8.55 -7.22 -11.00
N THR A 37 -8.79 -7.61 -12.25
CA THR A 37 -9.74 -8.66 -12.62
C THR A 37 -9.09 -10.03 -12.77
N ASN A 38 -7.76 -10.08 -12.93
CA ASN A 38 -6.99 -11.30 -13.18
C ASN A 38 -6.25 -11.80 -11.93
N ARG A 39 -6.55 -13.02 -11.48
CA ARG A 39 -5.90 -13.67 -10.31
C ARG A 39 -4.39 -13.41 -10.28
N PHE A 40 -3.93 -12.86 -9.16
CA PHE A 40 -2.54 -12.55 -8.87
C PHE A 40 -2.15 -13.37 -7.63
N TYR A 41 -1.25 -14.34 -7.80
CA TYR A 41 -0.74 -15.11 -6.68
C TYR A 41 0.60 -14.54 -6.23
N GLY A 42 0.70 -14.17 -4.97
CA GLY A 42 1.88 -13.53 -4.40
C GLY A 42 1.49 -12.72 -3.17
N HIS A 43 2.29 -11.73 -2.79
CA HIS A 43 2.08 -10.94 -1.57
C HIS A 43 2.13 -9.45 -1.84
N ILE A 44 1.68 -8.66 -0.86
CA ILE A 44 1.81 -7.21 -0.85
C ILE A 44 2.56 -6.81 0.42
N ASN A 45 3.54 -5.92 0.28
CA ASN A 45 4.29 -5.34 1.39
C ASN A 45 3.88 -3.87 1.53
N VAL A 46 3.74 -3.39 2.75
CA VAL A 46 3.54 -1.95 3.03
C VAL A 46 4.66 -1.44 3.91
N TRP A 47 5.10 -0.21 3.63
CA TRP A 47 6.16 0.43 4.39
C TRP A 47 5.98 1.94 4.42
N GLY A 48 6.60 2.59 5.41
CA GLY A 48 6.54 4.03 5.64
C GLY A 48 7.23 4.43 6.94
N PRO A 49 7.12 5.70 7.36
CA PRO A 49 7.64 6.18 8.65
C PRO A 49 7.21 5.28 9.82
N ASN A 50 8.19 4.67 10.49
CA ASN A 50 8.01 3.75 11.61
C ASN A 50 7.03 2.59 11.34
N MET A 51 6.92 2.15 10.08
CA MET A 51 6.01 1.07 9.69
C MET A 51 6.61 0.25 8.55
N ARG A 52 6.65 -1.07 8.75
CA ARG A 52 7.02 -2.04 7.72
C ARG A 52 6.30 -3.34 8.00
N VAL A 53 5.44 -3.78 7.09
CA VAL A 53 4.66 -5.00 7.20
C VAL A 53 4.72 -5.74 5.88
N ASN A 54 5.16 -6.99 5.92
CA ASN A 54 5.16 -7.86 4.76
C ASN A 54 3.91 -8.74 4.81
N GLY A 55 3.14 -8.76 3.73
CA GLY A 55 1.98 -9.62 3.58
C GLY A 55 2.40 -11.07 3.33
N GLN A 56 1.44 -11.98 3.52
CA GLN A 56 1.61 -13.38 3.16
C GLN A 56 1.17 -13.61 1.71
N ASP A 57 1.70 -14.66 1.10
CA ASP A 57 1.26 -15.06 -0.24
C ASP A 57 -0.20 -15.51 -0.23
N SER A 58 -0.96 -15.04 -1.22
CA SER A 58 -2.37 -15.36 -1.41
C SER A 58 -2.75 -15.17 -2.88
N ALA A 59 -3.88 -15.75 -3.29
CA ALA A 59 -4.48 -15.51 -4.61
C ALA A 59 -5.14 -14.12 -4.72
N TYR A 60 -5.37 -13.46 -3.58
CA TYR A 60 -5.90 -12.10 -3.45
C TYR A 60 -5.22 -11.42 -2.27
N PRO A 61 -3.92 -11.10 -2.38
CA PRO A 61 -3.18 -10.60 -1.24
C PRO A 61 -3.62 -9.19 -0.85
N GLY A 62 -3.54 -8.96 0.44
CA GLY A 62 -3.79 -7.67 1.06
C GLY A 62 -3.06 -7.61 2.39
N VAL A 63 -2.60 -6.43 2.75
CA VAL A 63 -1.88 -6.21 4.00
C VAL A 63 -2.23 -4.84 4.54
N ALA A 64 -2.21 -4.70 5.86
CA ALA A 64 -2.37 -3.42 6.53
C ALA A 64 -1.26 -3.25 7.55
N GLY A 65 -0.71 -2.04 7.63
CA GLY A 65 0.27 -1.65 8.63
C GLY A 65 -0.08 -0.29 9.21
N SER A 66 0.15 -0.11 10.51
CA SER A 66 -0.03 1.17 11.18
C SER A 66 1.33 1.79 11.52
N GLY A 67 1.47 3.08 11.24
CA GLY A 67 2.71 3.83 11.42
C GLY A 67 2.47 5.19 12.05
N ARG A 68 3.57 5.89 12.32
CA ARG A 68 3.59 7.27 12.84
C ARG A 68 4.76 8.04 12.26
N GLY A 69 4.60 9.34 12.12
CA GLY A 69 5.58 10.25 11.54
C GLY A 69 5.17 10.74 10.16
N THR A 70 5.76 11.87 9.77
CA THR A 70 5.61 12.46 8.43
C THR A 70 6.52 11.74 7.44
N GLY A 71 6.12 11.69 6.18
CA GLY A 71 6.89 11.09 5.09
C GLY A 71 6.03 10.25 4.17
N GLN A 72 6.68 9.46 3.30
CA GLN A 72 5.98 8.68 2.29
C GLN A 72 5.72 7.25 2.78
N THR A 73 4.50 6.76 2.55
CA THR A 73 4.14 5.35 2.73
C THR A 73 3.75 4.72 1.40
N CYS A 74 4.16 3.48 1.19
CA CYS A 74 3.98 2.76 -0.06
C CYS A 74 3.39 1.37 0.18
N ALA A 75 2.72 0.85 -0.84
CA ALA A 75 2.35 -0.55 -0.95
C ALA A 75 3.03 -1.12 -2.19
N GLU A 76 3.67 -2.27 -2.08
CA GLU A 76 4.31 -2.95 -3.20
C GLU A 76 3.77 -4.37 -3.35
N GLY A 77 3.26 -4.72 -4.53
CA GLY A 77 2.82 -6.07 -4.83
C GLY A 77 3.90 -6.88 -5.54
N TRP A 78 4.06 -8.13 -5.13
CA TRP A 78 5.05 -9.07 -5.65
C TRP A 78 4.36 -10.33 -6.18
N GLU A 79 4.40 -10.56 -7.49
CA GLU A 79 3.73 -11.68 -8.17
C GLU A 79 4.67 -12.85 -8.31
N LEU A 80 4.27 -14.00 -7.77
CA LEU A 80 4.98 -15.25 -7.93
C LEU A 80 4.57 -15.90 -9.25
N SER A 81 5.50 -15.90 -10.20
CA SER A 81 5.35 -16.58 -11.49
C SER A 81 6.57 -17.43 -11.77
N GLY A 82 6.37 -18.72 -12.05
CA GLY A 82 7.46 -19.65 -12.34
C GLY A 82 8.53 -19.76 -11.23
N GLY A 83 8.15 -19.54 -9.97
CA GLY A 83 9.08 -19.56 -8.83
C GLY A 83 9.84 -18.26 -8.57
N THR A 84 9.57 -17.20 -9.34
CA THR A 84 10.20 -15.87 -9.17
C THR A 84 9.18 -14.82 -8.77
N TYR A 85 9.53 -13.96 -7.83
CA TYR A 85 8.72 -12.79 -7.48
C TYR A 85 9.08 -11.60 -8.37
N THR A 86 8.07 -10.98 -8.97
CA THR A 86 8.22 -9.75 -9.76
C THR A 86 7.36 -8.63 -9.15
N SER A 87 7.91 -7.42 -9.04
CA SER A 87 7.13 -6.27 -8.58
C SER A 87 6.09 -5.89 -9.64
N VAL A 88 4.81 -5.85 -9.26
CA VAL A 88 3.66 -5.63 -10.16
C VAL A 88 2.86 -4.37 -9.83
N GLY A 89 3.39 -3.52 -8.96
CA GLY A 89 2.79 -2.24 -8.62
C GLY A 89 3.37 -1.68 -7.32
N LEU A 90 3.73 -0.39 -7.34
CA LEU A 90 4.25 0.35 -6.20
C LEU A 90 3.54 1.71 -6.07
N PRO A 91 2.25 1.75 -5.65
CA PRO A 91 1.62 3.01 -5.30
C PRO A 91 2.15 3.56 -3.95
N CYS A 92 2.46 4.85 -3.93
CA CYS A 92 2.91 5.57 -2.73
C CYS A 92 2.03 6.80 -2.45
N LYS A 93 1.96 7.21 -1.18
CA LYS A 93 1.26 8.41 -0.71
C LYS A 93 2.02 9.08 0.42
N ASP A 94 1.93 10.39 0.48
CA ASP A 94 2.53 11.17 1.55
C ASP A 94 1.61 11.23 2.77
N VAL A 95 2.22 11.17 3.94
CA VAL A 95 1.62 11.34 5.26
C VAL A 95 2.14 12.65 5.85
N SER A 96 1.22 13.53 6.19
CA SER A 96 1.47 14.80 6.89
C SER A 96 0.55 14.96 8.09
#